data_AF-A0AB73FCD6-F1
#
_entry.id   AF-A0AB73FCD6-F1
#
_cell.length_a   1.000
_cell.length_b   1.000
_cell.length_c   1.000
_cell.angle_alpha   90.00
_cell.angle_beta   90.00
_cell.angle_gamma   90.00
#
_symmetry.space_group_name_H-M   'P 1'
#
loop_
_entity.id
_entity.type
_entity.pdbx_description
1 polymer ?
#
loop_
_entity_poly.entity_id
_entity_poly.type
_entity_poly.pdbx_seq_one_letter_code
_entity_poly.pdbx_strand_id
1 'polypeptide(L)'
;MSNQVEVVAIKKGFYHGIRDVGTKFFVPSDLLTGKKTWFKPVNENYVFSEQQNADPNNPYTRMNKDALTQAAVEKGIQLSGAETKAQIIELLTAEQSL
;
A
#
# COMPACT_ATOMS: atom_id res chain seq x y z
N MET A 1 28.88 -6.32 -13.33
CA MET A 1 27.53 -5.84 -13.69
C MET A 1 26.80 -5.55 -12.40
N SER A 2 26.44 -4.30 -12.15
CA SER A 2 25.74 -3.92 -10.92
C SER A 2 24.28 -4.34 -11.04
N ASN A 3 23.90 -5.46 -10.41
CA ASN A 3 22.50 -5.88 -10.38
C ASN A 3 21.70 -4.87 -9.55
N GLN A 4 21.02 -3.96 -10.23
CA GLN A 4 20.08 -3.02 -9.63
C GLN A 4 18.69 -3.66 -9.59
N VAL A 5 18.02 -3.50 -8.46
CA VAL A 5 16.66 -4.00 -8.22
C VAL A 5 15.75 -2.81 -8.02
N GLU A 6 14.59 -2.82 -8.67
CA GLU A 6 13.55 -1.84 -8.41
C GLU A 6 12.98 -2.07 -7.01
N VAL A 7 12.98 -1.02 -6.21
CA VAL A 7 12.44 -0.99 -4.86
C VAL A 7 11.49 0.17 -4.69
N VAL A 8 10.68 0.07 -3.64
CA VAL A 8 9.70 1.06 -3.23
C VAL A 8 9.94 1.43 -1.78
N ALA A 9 9.91 2.72 -1.48
CA ALA A 9 9.99 3.21 -0.12
C ALA A 9 8.75 2.79 0.68
N ILE A 10 8.94 2.03 1.76
CA ILE A 10 7.87 1.68 2.71
C ILE A 10 7.84 2.60 3.94
N LYS A 11 8.86 3.46 4.07
CA LYS A 11 9.01 4.48 5.11
C LYS A 11 9.75 5.67 4.49
N LYS A 12 9.62 6.88 5.03
CA LYS A 12 10.46 8.01 4.61
C LYS A 12 11.93 7.73 4.93
N GLY A 13 12.81 7.98 3.97
CA GLY A 13 14.25 7.80 4.16
C GLY A 13 15.07 8.52 3.12
N PHE A 14 16.41 8.43 3.26
CA PHE A 14 17.35 9.08 2.35
C PHE A 14 18.11 8.05 1.51
N TYR A 15 17.95 8.10 0.19
CA TYR A 15 18.74 7.36 -0.79
C TYR A 15 18.92 8.19 -2.06
N HIS A 16 20.12 8.74 -2.24
CA HIS A 16 20.45 9.75 -3.28
C HIS A 16 19.45 10.92 -3.32
N GLY A 17 18.87 11.27 -2.16
CA GLY A 17 17.75 12.19 -2.04
C GLY A 17 16.71 11.69 -1.03
N ILE A 18 15.84 12.60 -0.59
CA ILE A 18 14.70 12.23 0.26
C ILE A 18 13.72 11.44 -0.60
N ARG A 19 13.31 10.27 -0.13
CA ARG A 19 12.26 9.45 -0.75
C ARG A 19 11.12 9.31 0.25
N ASP A 20 9.93 9.70 -0.18
CA ASP A 20 8.70 9.50 0.58
C ASP A 20 8.09 8.12 0.30
N VAL A 21 7.18 7.70 1.18
CA VAL A 21 6.53 6.39 1.09
C VAL A 21 5.82 6.23 -0.26
N GLY A 22 6.05 5.11 -0.93
CA GLY A 22 5.55 4.82 -2.27
C GLY A 22 6.43 5.28 -3.42
N THR A 23 7.51 6.01 -3.15
CA THR A 23 8.48 6.36 -4.20
C THR A 23 9.22 5.11 -4.66
N LYS A 24 9.19 4.84 -5.96
CA LYS A 24 9.99 3.78 -6.60
C LYS A 24 11.38 4.29 -6.99
N PHE A 25 12.40 3.45 -6.81
CA PHE A 25 13.79 3.76 -7.16
C PHE A 25 14.61 2.48 -7.30
N PHE A 26 15.79 2.59 -7.92
CA PHE A 26 16.69 1.46 -8.12
C PHE A 26 17.78 1.44 -7.06
N VAL A 27 18.02 0.27 -6.47
CA VAL A 27 19.12 0.04 -5.53
C VAL A 27 19.96 -1.16 -5.93
N PRO A 28 21.26 -1.18 -5.63
CA PRO A 28 22.06 -2.41 -5.70
C PRO A 28 21.42 -3.55 -4.91
N SER A 29 21.40 -4.75 -5.48
CA SER A 29 20.85 -5.97 -4.84
C SER A 29 21.52 -6.30 -3.49
N ASP A 30 22.76 -5.87 -3.29
CA ASP A 30 23.53 -6.01 -2.06
C ASP A 30 22.89 -5.30 -0.85
N LEU A 31 22.05 -4.29 -1.10
CA LEU A 31 21.31 -3.59 -0.04
C LEU A 31 20.09 -4.36 0.46
N LEU A 32 19.66 -5.42 -0.25
CA LEU A 32 18.48 -6.21 0.08
C LEU A 32 18.79 -7.41 0.98
N THR A 33 20.06 -7.79 1.15
CA THR A 33 20.48 -9.11 1.68
C THR A 33 20.64 -9.22 3.20
N GLY A 34 20.27 -8.23 4.03
CA GLY A 34 20.44 -8.47 5.48
C GLY A 34 20.08 -7.39 6.50
N LYS A 35 19.39 -6.30 6.15
CA LYS A 35 19.01 -5.27 7.13
C LYS A 35 17.54 -4.87 6.97
N LYS A 36 16.93 -4.41 8.06
CA LYS A 36 15.64 -3.69 8.03
C LYS A 36 15.80 -2.45 7.16
N THR A 37 15.60 -2.59 5.85
CA THR A 37 15.56 -1.47 4.91
C THR A 37 14.20 -0.78 5.02
N TRP A 38 14.21 0.53 4.84
CA TRP A 38 13.02 1.36 4.77
C TRP A 38 12.36 1.31 3.36
N PHE A 39 12.82 0.40 2.51
CA PHE A 39 12.31 0.10 1.19
C PHE A 39 12.27 -1.42 0.96
N LYS A 40 11.42 -1.87 0.04
CA LYS A 40 11.23 -3.29 -0.33
C LYS A 40 11.34 -3.48 -1.85
N PRO A 41 11.75 -4.65 -2.34
CA PRO A 41 11.76 -4.94 -3.77
C PRO A 41 10.35 -4.95 -4.35
N VAL A 42 10.20 -4.33 -5.51
CA VAL A 42 8.99 -4.39 -6.33
C VAL A 42 9.10 -5.68 -7.15
N ASN A 43 8.55 -6.77 -6.62
CA ASN A 43 8.36 -8.01 -7.35
C ASN A 43 7.02 -7.96 -8.14
N GLU A 44 6.79 -8.89 -9.08
CA GLU A 44 5.51 -8.97 -9.83
C GLU A 44 4.27 -9.19 -8.93
N ASN A 45 4.49 -9.62 -7.67
CA ASN A 45 3.46 -9.70 -6.63
C ASN A 45 3.43 -8.45 -5.71
N TYR A 46 4.21 -7.41 -6.01
CA TYR A 46 4.18 -6.15 -5.29
C TYR A 46 2.93 -5.39 -5.67
N VAL A 47 1.84 -5.72 -4.98
CA VAL A 47 0.69 -4.84 -4.88
C VAL A 47 1.18 -3.67 -4.03
N PHE A 48 1.45 -2.52 -4.66
CA PHE A 48 1.43 -1.24 -3.96
C PHE A 48 0.00 -1.04 -3.51
N SER A 49 -0.41 -1.75 -2.45
CA SER A 49 -1.70 -1.51 -1.88
C SER A 49 -1.60 -0.12 -1.27
N GLU A 50 -2.40 0.80 -1.84
CA GLU A 50 -2.62 2.14 -1.31
C GLU A 50 -3.03 2.11 0.18
N GLN A 51 -3.26 0.93 0.76
CA GLN A 51 -3.22 0.65 2.20
C GLN A 51 -2.06 1.29 2.98
N GLN A 52 -0.88 1.53 2.39
CA GLN A 52 0.19 2.28 3.09
C GLN A 52 0.00 3.80 3.06
N ASN A 53 -0.81 4.32 2.13
CA ASN A 53 -1.33 5.69 2.09
C ASN A 53 -2.83 5.69 2.39
N ALA A 54 -3.32 4.75 3.20
CA ALA A 54 -4.67 4.87 3.69
C ALA A 54 -4.67 6.10 4.59
N ASP A 55 -5.40 7.15 4.16
CA ASP A 55 -5.45 8.41 4.88
C ASP A 55 -5.60 8.12 6.37
N PRO A 56 -4.70 8.61 7.25
CA PRO A 56 -4.76 8.27 8.67
C PRO A 56 -6.08 8.73 9.33
N ASN A 57 -6.85 9.60 8.65
CA ASN A 57 -8.20 10.02 9.05
C ASN A 57 -9.32 9.15 8.45
N ASN A 58 -9.02 8.24 7.53
CA ASN A 58 -10.02 7.39 6.94
C ASN A 58 -10.53 6.38 7.98
N PRO A 59 -11.82 6.46 8.39
CA PRO A 59 -12.39 5.64 9.45
C PRO A 59 -12.37 4.14 9.12
N TYR A 60 -12.33 3.80 7.83
CA TYR A 60 -12.36 2.43 7.32
C TYR A 60 -11.04 1.68 7.58
N THR A 61 -9.92 2.38 7.73
CA THR A 61 -8.60 1.76 8.00
C THR A 61 -8.54 0.99 9.31
N ARG A 62 -9.31 1.47 10.30
CA ARG A 62 -9.40 0.90 11.67
C ARG A 62 -10.48 -0.18 11.79
N MET A 63 -11.38 -0.28 10.82
CA MET A 63 -12.46 -1.27 10.81
C MET A 63 -11.94 -2.66 10.44
N ASN A 64 -12.63 -3.73 10.87
CA ASN A 64 -12.34 -5.11 10.46
C ASN A 64 -13.01 -5.43 9.10
N LYS A 65 -12.72 -6.60 8.51
CA LYS A 65 -13.29 -6.97 7.19
C LYS A 65 -14.83 -6.97 7.23
N ASP A 66 -15.44 -7.51 8.29
CA ASP A 66 -16.90 -7.53 8.44
C ASP A 66 -17.52 -6.13 8.50
N ALA A 67 -16.97 -5.23 9.30
CA ALA A 67 -17.45 -3.84 9.42
C ALA A 67 -17.26 -3.08 8.10
N LEU A 68 -16.18 -3.36 7.37
CA LEU A 68 -15.96 -2.81 6.04
C LEU A 68 -16.99 -3.33 5.03
N THR A 69 -17.27 -4.63 5.06
CA THR A 69 -18.31 -5.22 4.21
C THR A 69 -19.67 -4.60 4.51
N GLN A 70 -20.02 -4.42 5.79
CA GLN A 70 -21.26 -3.76 6.17
C GLN A 70 -21.31 -2.31 5.70
N ALA A 71 -20.25 -1.53 5.94
CA ALA A 71 -20.19 -0.14 5.49
C ALA A 71 -20.34 -0.04 3.96
N ALA A 72 -19.75 -0.97 3.21
CA ALA A 72 -19.84 -1.00 1.75
C ALA A 72 -21.28 -1.29 1.31
N VAL A 73 -21.93 -2.27 1.93
CA VAL A 73 -23.35 -2.57 1.69
C VAL A 73 -24.26 -1.40 2.06
N GLU A 74 -24.00 -0.72 3.19
CA GLU A 74 -24.75 0.48 3.61
C GLU A 74 -24.60 1.64 2.62
N LYS A 75 -23.44 1.73 1.94
CA LYS A 75 -23.18 2.69 0.86
C LYS A 75 -23.74 2.24 -0.49
N GLY A 76 -24.31 1.04 -0.60
CA GLY A 76 -24.81 0.49 -1.87
C GLY A 76 -23.70 -0.07 -2.77
N ILE A 77 -22.49 -0.24 -2.25
CA ILE A 77 -21.37 -0.88 -2.93
C ILE A 77 -21.63 -2.38 -2.96
N GLN A 78 -21.78 -2.95 -4.17
CA GLN A 78 -21.88 -4.39 -4.34
C GLN A 78 -20.51 -5.02 -4.16
N LEU A 79 -20.38 -5.81 -3.09
CA LEU A 79 -19.21 -6.64 -2.87
C LEU A 79 -19.44 -8.05 -3.43
N SER A 80 -18.46 -8.58 -4.13
CA SER A 80 -18.47 -9.95 -4.68
C SER A 80 -18.07 -11.02 -3.64
N GLY A 81 -17.56 -10.59 -2.47
CA GLY A 81 -17.14 -11.45 -1.36
C GLY A 81 -15.70 -11.97 -1.47
N ALA A 82 -15.07 -11.83 -2.64
CA ALA A 82 -13.66 -12.17 -2.88
C ALA A 82 -12.71 -11.03 -2.49
N GLU A 83 -13.24 -9.83 -2.25
CA GLU A 83 -12.47 -8.63 -1.97
C GLU A 83 -11.70 -8.73 -0.66
N THR A 84 -10.48 -8.22 -0.69
CA THR A 84 -9.64 -8.09 0.49
C THR A 84 -10.01 -6.84 1.27
N LYS A 85 -9.63 -6.80 2.55
CA LYS A 85 -9.79 -5.62 3.41
C LYS A 85 -9.32 -4.33 2.72
N ALA A 86 -8.21 -4.41 1.96
CA ALA A 86 -7.67 -3.32 1.14
C ALA A 86 -8.70 -2.76 0.17
N GLN A 87 -9.20 -3.66 -0.69
CA GLN A 87 -10.09 -3.33 -1.79
C GLN A 87 -11.40 -2.75 -1.27
N ILE A 88 -11.94 -3.28 -0.17
CA ILE A 88 -13.16 -2.75 0.44
C ILE A 88 -12.94 -1.33 0.99
N ILE A 89 -11.79 -1.06 1.61
CA ILE A 89 -11.43 0.30 2.07
C ILE A 89 -11.34 1.24 0.87
N GLU A 90 -10.67 0.84 -0.21
CA GLU A 90 -10.52 1.67 -1.42
C GLU A 90 -11.88 2.05 -2.02
N LEU A 91 -12.78 1.07 -2.18
CA LEU A 91 -14.15 1.30 -2.67
C LEU A 91 -14.92 2.28 -1.78
N LEU A 92 -14.83 2.11 -0.46
CA LEU A 92 -15.48 2.98 0.52
C LEU A 92 -14.91 4.40 0.55
N THR A 93 -13.62 4.54 0.27
CA THR A 93 -12.92 5.84 0.27
C THR A 93 -13.23 6.63 -1.00
N ALA A 94 -13.29 5.93 -2.14
CA ALA A 94 -13.66 6.53 -3.41
C ALA A 94 -15.05 7.18 -3.36
N GLU A 95 -16.02 6.55 -2.70
CA GLU A 95 -17.38 7.06 -2.49
C GLU A 95 -17.45 8.28 -1.55
N GLN A 96 -16.48 8.49 -0.66
CA GLN A 96 -16.46 9.69 0.21
C GLN A 96 -15.98 10.96 -0.50
N SER A 97 -15.47 10.85 -1.73
CA SER A 97 -14.86 11.96 -2.48
C SER A 97 -15.79 12.61 -3.51
N LEU A 98 -17.09 12.28 -3.50
CA LEU A 98 -18.16 12.85 -4.33
C LEU A 98 -19.04 13.81 -3.53
#